data_AF-A0A926D762-F1
#
_entry.id   AF-A0A926D762-F1
#
_cell.length_a   1.000
_cell.length_b   1.000
_cell.length_c   1.000
_cell.angle_alpha   90.00
_cell.angle_beta   90.00
_cell.angle_gamma   90.00
#
_symmetry.space_group_name_H-M   'P 1'
#
loop_
_entity.id
_entity.type
_entity.pdbx_description
1 polymer ?
#
loop_
_entity_poly.entity_id
_entity_poly.type
_entity_poly.pdbx_seq_one_letter_code
_entity_poly.pdbx_strand_id
1 'polypeptide(L)'
;MVYLRRDSSETKKKILTVCVRLFLEQGYKNTSVSQIVGEAGVARGSYLNLFPTKDKILLELVETMFSGQFGVARGITDNTLPPVYAYAVETAIQLTLTELNENLREIYIEAYSLPETSEYIYLHTTAELKQIFGAIFPDDTESDFYEIDIGTAGMMRSYMARKCDIHFPLERKLSRFLTAAMRVYRVPEAEQEKVLAFIQSLDIKAIATEVMYKLFAMLEMKYDFKLSKDGETEGTR
;
A
#
# COMPACT_ATOMS: atom_id res chain seq x y z
N MET A 1 -29.08 -20.65 -16.27
CA MET A 1 -28.46 -19.54 -15.49
C MET A 1 -27.08 -19.86 -14.89
N VAL A 2 -26.65 -21.13 -14.82
CA VAL A 2 -25.34 -21.53 -14.23
C VAL A 2 -24.14 -21.26 -15.17
N TYR A 3 -24.33 -21.31 -16.49
CA TYR A 3 -23.26 -21.08 -17.48
C TYR A 3 -22.77 -19.62 -17.56
N LEU A 4 -23.68 -18.64 -17.49
CA LEU A 4 -23.34 -17.20 -17.55
C LEU A 4 -22.49 -16.73 -16.35
N ARG A 5 -22.71 -17.30 -15.16
CA ARG A 5 -21.97 -16.95 -13.93
C ARG A 5 -20.54 -17.49 -13.93
N ARG A 6 -20.31 -18.66 -14.51
CA ARG A 6 -18.98 -19.31 -14.57
C ARG A 6 -18.06 -18.59 -15.57
N ASP A 7 -18.60 -18.22 -16.72
CA ASP A 7 -17.89 -17.50 -17.77
C ASP A 7 -17.48 -16.07 -17.34
N SER A 8 -18.36 -15.40 -16.59
CA SER A 8 -18.07 -14.09 -15.97
C SER A 8 -16.93 -14.15 -14.94
N SER A 9 -16.85 -15.22 -14.14
CA SER A 9 -15.76 -15.41 -13.17
C SER A 9 -14.41 -15.68 -13.83
N GLU A 10 -14.39 -16.50 -14.88
CA GLU A 10 -13.16 -16.79 -15.64
C GLU A 10 -12.68 -15.55 -16.41
N THR A 11 -13.61 -14.79 -17.01
CA THR A 11 -13.31 -13.52 -17.66
C THR A 11 -12.76 -12.50 -16.66
N LYS A 12 -13.37 -12.37 -15.47
CA LYS A 12 -12.87 -11.51 -14.39
C LYS A 12 -11.44 -11.90 -14.00
N LYS A 13 -11.16 -13.20 -13.81
CA LYS A 13 -9.81 -13.70 -13.48
C LYS A 13 -8.81 -13.30 -14.56
N LYS A 14 -9.07 -13.57 -15.84
CA LYS A 14 -8.17 -13.21 -16.96
C LYS A 14 -7.84 -11.72 -16.99
N ILE A 15 -8.85 -10.87 -16.79
CA ILE A 15 -8.65 -9.41 -16.76
C ILE A 15 -7.74 -9.03 -15.58
N LEU A 16 -8.01 -9.54 -14.37
CA LEU A 16 -7.19 -9.25 -13.19
C LEU A 16 -5.75 -9.74 -13.33
N THR A 17 -5.55 -10.97 -13.84
CA THR A 17 -4.23 -11.54 -14.15
C THR A 17 -3.38 -10.60 -14.99
N VAL A 18 -3.94 -10.15 -16.13
CA VAL A 18 -3.23 -9.27 -17.06
C VAL A 18 -3.04 -7.88 -16.45
N CYS A 19 -4.09 -7.32 -15.87
CA CYS A 19 -4.08 -5.94 -15.38
C CYS A 19 -3.10 -5.76 -14.22
N VAL A 20 -3.12 -6.64 -13.22
CA VAL A 20 -2.20 -6.57 -12.07
C VAL A 20 -0.76 -6.76 -12.51
N ARG A 21 -0.48 -7.73 -13.40
CA ARG A 21 0.85 -7.90 -13.97
C ARG A 21 1.33 -6.60 -14.67
N LEU A 22 0.51 -6.03 -15.56
CA LEU A 22 0.87 -4.81 -16.26
C LEU A 22 1.06 -3.61 -15.31
N PHE A 23 0.25 -3.48 -14.26
CA PHE A 23 0.46 -2.44 -13.25
C PHE A 23 1.82 -2.56 -12.57
N LEU A 24 2.26 -3.77 -12.26
CA LEU A 24 3.54 -4.03 -11.60
C LEU A 24 4.74 -3.92 -12.57
N GLU A 25 4.55 -4.22 -13.85
CA GLU A 25 5.63 -4.21 -14.85
C GLU A 25 5.85 -2.86 -15.52
N GLN A 26 4.79 -2.09 -15.78
CA GLN A 26 4.88 -0.84 -16.55
C GLN A 26 4.14 0.34 -15.91
N GLY A 27 3.49 0.13 -14.76
CA GLY A 27 2.77 1.17 -14.03
C GLY A 27 1.28 1.24 -14.37
N TYR A 28 0.52 1.80 -13.44
CA TYR A 28 -0.93 1.99 -13.53
C TYR A 28 -1.30 2.89 -14.74
N LYS A 29 -0.69 4.06 -14.87
CA LYS A 29 -0.96 5.11 -15.85
C LYS A 29 -0.65 4.67 -17.28
N ASN A 30 0.48 3.99 -17.47
CA ASN A 30 0.91 3.52 -18.79
C ASN A 30 0.08 2.32 -19.27
N THR A 31 -0.67 1.66 -18.38
CA THR A 31 -1.53 0.55 -18.73
C THR A 31 -2.89 1.04 -19.25
N SER A 32 -3.17 0.77 -20.52
CA SER A 32 -4.44 1.12 -21.17
C SER A 32 -5.46 -0.02 -21.14
N VAL A 33 -6.75 0.31 -21.11
CA VAL A 33 -7.83 -0.70 -21.22
C VAL A 33 -7.69 -1.50 -22.51
N SER A 34 -7.29 -0.87 -23.62
CA SER A 34 -7.10 -1.55 -24.90
C SER A 34 -6.00 -2.62 -24.84
N GLN A 35 -4.90 -2.35 -24.13
CA GLN A 35 -3.84 -3.33 -23.90
C GLN A 35 -4.34 -4.49 -23.03
N ILE A 36 -5.03 -4.18 -21.92
CA ILE A 36 -5.58 -5.20 -21.02
C ILE A 36 -6.52 -6.15 -21.77
N VAL A 37 -7.47 -5.62 -22.55
CA VAL A 37 -8.43 -6.47 -23.27
C VAL A 37 -7.78 -7.28 -24.38
N GLY A 38 -6.78 -6.72 -25.06
CA GLY A 38 -6.00 -7.40 -26.09
C GLY A 38 -5.21 -8.57 -25.52
N GLU A 39 -4.47 -8.35 -24.43
CA GLU A 39 -3.66 -9.39 -23.78
C GLU A 39 -4.51 -10.43 -23.04
N ALA A 40 -5.66 -10.04 -22.46
CA ALA A 40 -6.57 -10.98 -21.80
C ALA A 40 -7.42 -11.79 -22.80
N GLY A 41 -7.44 -11.41 -24.08
CA GLY A 41 -8.26 -12.05 -25.10
C GLY A 41 -9.77 -11.89 -24.85
N VAL A 42 -10.18 -10.75 -24.29
CA VAL A 42 -11.59 -10.48 -23.93
C VAL A 42 -12.16 -9.34 -24.76
N ALA A 43 -13.45 -9.39 -25.06
CA ALA A 43 -14.11 -8.28 -25.72
C ALA A 43 -14.19 -7.05 -24.78
N ARG A 44 -14.02 -5.85 -25.34
CA ARG A 44 -14.11 -4.58 -24.57
C ARG A 44 -15.44 -4.43 -23.84
N GLY A 45 -16.55 -4.87 -24.45
CA GLY A 45 -17.87 -4.87 -23.80
C GLY A 45 -17.91 -5.76 -22.55
N SER A 46 -17.30 -6.94 -22.61
CA SER A 46 -17.19 -7.85 -21.46
C SER A 46 -16.34 -7.26 -20.33
N TYR A 47 -15.23 -6.58 -20.69
CA TYR A 47 -14.42 -5.85 -19.72
C TYR A 47 -15.24 -4.76 -19.02
N LEU A 48 -15.91 -3.87 -19.77
CA LEU A 48 -16.65 -2.74 -19.20
C LEU A 48 -17.85 -3.17 -18.35
N ASN A 49 -18.42 -4.35 -18.63
CA ASN A 49 -19.48 -4.94 -17.82
C ASN A 49 -18.98 -5.41 -16.44
N LEU A 50 -17.71 -5.81 -16.32
CA LEU A 50 -17.10 -6.28 -15.07
C LEU A 50 -16.35 -5.17 -14.33
N PHE A 51 -15.62 -4.35 -15.08
CA PHE A 51 -14.80 -3.25 -14.59
C PHE A 51 -15.11 -2.00 -15.41
N PRO A 52 -16.12 -1.21 -14.99
CA PRO A 52 -16.50 0.02 -15.69
C PRO A 52 -15.35 1.01 -15.84
N THR A 53 -14.42 1.03 -14.88
CA THR A 53 -13.20 1.84 -14.90
C THR A 53 -11.97 1.02 -14.52
N LYS A 54 -10.79 1.53 -14.90
CA LYS A 54 -9.49 0.95 -14.49
C LYS A 54 -9.28 1.06 -12.97
N ASP A 55 -9.86 2.09 -12.35
CA ASP A 55 -9.81 2.32 -10.89
C ASP A 55 -10.47 1.18 -10.10
N LYS A 56 -11.52 0.53 -10.65
CA LYS A 56 -12.15 -0.64 -10.00
C LYS A 56 -11.20 -1.84 -9.91
N ILE A 57 -10.27 -1.98 -10.86
CA ILE A 57 -9.24 -3.01 -10.79
C ILE A 57 -8.15 -2.61 -9.78
N LEU A 58 -7.80 -1.32 -9.74
CA LEU A 58 -6.88 -0.82 -8.72
C LEU A 58 -7.44 -1.07 -7.32
N LEU A 59 -8.73 -0.83 -7.08
CA LEU A 59 -9.38 -1.12 -5.80
C LEU A 59 -9.19 -2.59 -5.40
N GLU A 60 -9.48 -3.55 -6.27
CA GLU A 60 -9.28 -4.98 -5.99
C GLU A 60 -7.81 -5.34 -5.67
N LEU A 61 -6.85 -4.66 -6.32
CA LEU A 61 -5.44 -4.80 -6.01
C LEU A 61 -5.10 -4.20 -4.64
N VAL A 62 -5.60 -3.01 -4.33
CA VAL A 62 -5.44 -2.32 -3.05
C VAL A 62 -6.00 -3.17 -1.91
N GLU A 63 -7.22 -3.67 -2.01
CA GLU A 63 -7.83 -4.59 -1.03
C GLU A 63 -6.93 -5.81 -0.74
N THR A 64 -6.28 -6.33 -1.79
CA THR A 64 -5.35 -7.45 -1.67
C THR A 64 -4.06 -7.05 -0.96
N MET A 65 -3.47 -5.92 -1.34
CA MET A 65 -2.22 -5.41 -0.78
C MET A 65 -2.36 -4.98 0.69
N PHE A 66 -3.49 -4.39 1.06
CA PHE A 66 -3.77 -3.92 2.42
C PHE A 66 -4.01 -5.07 3.40
N SER A 67 -4.46 -6.23 2.92
CA SER A 67 -4.72 -7.39 3.77
C SER A 67 -3.42 -7.91 4.42
N GLY A 68 -3.21 -7.57 5.70
CA GLY A 68 -2.11 -8.12 6.52
C GLY A 68 -0.90 -7.20 6.75
N GLN A 69 -0.91 -5.94 6.29
CA GLN A 69 0.24 -5.03 6.44
C GLN A 69 0.68 -4.82 7.90
N PHE A 70 -0.25 -4.59 8.82
CA PHE A 70 0.03 -4.44 10.24
C PHE A 70 0.46 -5.75 10.92
N GLY A 71 0.08 -6.91 10.35
CA GLY A 71 0.52 -8.22 10.84
C GLY A 71 2.03 -8.41 10.69
N VAL A 72 2.60 -7.99 9.56
CA VAL A 72 4.06 -8.01 9.32
C VAL A 72 4.78 -7.12 10.33
N ALA A 73 4.30 -5.88 10.52
CA ALA A 73 4.90 -4.93 11.44
C ALA A 73 4.84 -5.38 12.91
N ARG A 74 3.72 -5.97 13.33
CA ARG A 74 3.59 -6.59 14.67
C ARG A 74 4.54 -7.78 14.86
N GLY A 75 4.78 -8.56 13.81
CA GLY A 75 5.77 -9.65 13.84
C GLY A 75 7.20 -9.18 14.05
N ILE A 76 7.58 -8.00 13.56
CA ILE A 76 8.93 -7.41 13.74
C ILE A 76 9.11 -6.83 15.15
N THR A 77 8.02 -6.42 15.81
CA THR A 77 8.04 -5.79 17.14
C THR A 77 7.79 -6.80 18.27
N ASP A 78 7.73 -8.09 17.94
CA ASP A 78 7.51 -9.23 18.85
C ASP A 78 6.29 -9.09 19.79
N ASN A 79 5.33 -8.21 19.47
CA ASN A 79 4.18 -7.82 20.32
C ASN A 79 4.52 -7.36 21.77
N THR A 80 5.80 -7.22 22.10
CA THR A 80 6.27 -6.78 23.43
C THR A 80 6.43 -5.27 23.52
N LEU A 81 6.65 -4.62 22.38
CA LEU A 81 6.79 -3.18 22.29
C LEU A 81 5.42 -2.49 22.28
N PRO A 82 5.34 -1.23 22.73
CA PRO A 82 4.12 -0.44 22.62
C PRO A 82 3.57 -0.42 21.18
N PRO A 83 2.24 -0.38 20.97
CA PRO A 83 1.62 -0.44 19.64
C PRO A 83 2.13 0.60 18.63
N VAL A 84 2.60 1.77 19.10
CA VAL A 84 3.19 2.81 18.25
C VAL A 84 4.41 2.34 17.44
N TYR A 85 5.15 1.33 17.93
CA TYR A 85 6.29 0.76 17.19
C TYR A 85 5.81 0.01 15.95
N ALA A 86 4.68 -0.71 16.04
CA ALA A 86 4.10 -1.38 14.88
C ALA A 86 3.63 -0.37 13.83
N TYR A 87 3.01 0.74 14.24
CA TYR A 87 2.70 1.85 13.34
C TYR A 87 3.95 2.39 12.63
N ALA A 88 5.01 2.65 13.40
CA ALA A 88 6.24 3.20 12.85
C ALA A 88 6.93 2.24 11.86
N VAL A 89 6.96 0.94 12.16
CA VAL A 89 7.53 -0.09 11.28
C VAL A 89 6.71 -0.24 10.00
N GLU A 90 5.37 -0.32 10.12
CA GLU A 90 4.47 -0.42 8.96
C GLU A 90 4.68 0.76 8.02
N THR A 91 4.63 1.98 8.56
CA THR A 91 4.84 3.22 7.80
C THR A 91 6.22 3.28 7.17
N ALA A 92 7.27 2.84 7.90
CA ALA A 92 8.62 2.85 7.39
C ALA A 92 8.82 1.86 6.23
N ILE A 93 8.19 0.68 6.32
CA ILE A 93 8.16 -0.30 5.23
C ILE A 93 7.43 0.31 4.03
N GLN A 94 6.23 0.85 4.23
CA GLN A 94 5.41 1.37 3.14
C GLN A 94 6.11 2.51 2.37
N LEU A 95 6.70 3.48 3.06
CA LEU A 95 7.49 4.54 2.43
C LEU A 95 8.72 3.98 1.70
N THR A 96 9.41 3.00 2.30
CA THR A 96 10.60 2.39 1.69
C THR A 96 10.24 1.59 0.42
N LEU A 97 9.11 0.87 0.41
CA LEU A 97 8.62 0.16 -0.78
C LEU A 97 8.47 1.10 -1.98
N THR A 98 7.98 2.33 -1.75
CA THR A 98 7.87 3.31 -2.82
C THR A 98 9.22 3.81 -3.35
N GLU A 99 10.29 3.77 -2.54
CA GLU A 99 11.65 4.07 -3.00
C GLU A 99 12.31 2.89 -3.72
N LEU A 100 11.86 1.66 -3.48
CA LEU A 100 12.43 0.45 -4.09
C LEU A 100 11.85 0.16 -5.48
N ASN A 101 10.60 0.56 -5.75
CA ASN A 101 9.93 0.24 -7.02
C ASN A 101 8.97 1.36 -7.44
N GLU A 102 9.21 1.92 -8.63
CA GLU A 102 8.45 3.06 -9.16
C GLU A 102 7.03 2.72 -9.58
N ASN A 103 6.79 1.49 -10.04
CA ASN A 103 5.44 1.02 -10.37
C ASN A 103 4.61 0.85 -9.08
N LEU A 104 5.22 0.32 -8.01
CA LEU A 104 4.59 0.30 -6.69
C LEU A 104 4.35 1.70 -6.14
N ARG A 105 5.31 2.63 -6.26
CA ARG A 105 5.12 4.04 -5.89
C ARG A 105 3.88 4.60 -6.57
N GLU A 106 3.75 4.40 -7.87
CA GLU A 106 2.61 4.89 -8.63
C GLU A 106 1.30 4.26 -8.13
N ILE A 107 1.25 2.94 -7.93
CA ILE A 107 0.09 2.24 -7.37
C ILE A 107 -0.32 2.83 -6.01
N TYR A 108 0.62 3.01 -5.09
CA TYR A 108 0.33 3.61 -3.78
C TYR A 108 -0.17 5.05 -3.90
N ILE A 109 0.48 5.90 -4.70
CA ILE A 109 0.04 7.29 -4.89
C ILE A 109 -1.38 7.34 -5.45
N GLU A 110 -1.71 6.52 -6.45
CA GLU A 110 -3.04 6.48 -7.03
C GLU A 110 -4.07 5.92 -6.02
N ALA A 111 -3.69 4.92 -5.23
CA ALA A 111 -4.53 4.37 -4.17
C ALA A 111 -4.94 5.43 -3.13
N TYR A 112 -4.01 6.30 -2.72
CA TYR A 112 -4.30 7.43 -1.82
C TYR A 112 -4.95 8.64 -2.54
N SER A 113 -5.08 8.63 -3.88
CA SER A 113 -5.61 9.77 -4.66
C SER A 113 -7.03 9.55 -5.18
N LEU A 114 -7.38 8.32 -5.56
CA LEU A 114 -8.67 8.03 -6.18
C LEU A 114 -9.75 7.84 -5.10
N PRO A 115 -10.97 8.39 -5.27
CA PRO A 115 -11.96 8.49 -4.18
C PRO A 115 -12.30 7.14 -3.52
N GLU A 116 -12.56 6.10 -4.30
CA GLU A 116 -12.98 4.82 -3.75
C GLU A 116 -11.82 4.05 -3.09
N THR A 117 -10.62 4.16 -3.63
CA THR A 117 -9.45 3.48 -3.07
C THR A 117 -8.97 4.19 -1.80
N SER A 118 -8.98 5.52 -1.76
CA SER A 118 -8.57 6.26 -0.57
C SER A 118 -9.60 6.09 0.55
N GLU A 119 -10.90 6.10 0.24
CA GLU A 119 -11.96 5.79 1.20
C GLU A 119 -11.77 4.39 1.80
N TYR A 120 -11.45 3.39 0.97
CA TYR A 120 -11.15 2.04 1.45
C TYR A 120 -9.99 2.06 2.45
N ILE A 121 -8.90 2.78 2.13
CA ILE A 121 -7.73 2.90 3.01
C ILE A 121 -8.12 3.55 4.33
N TYR A 122 -8.88 4.64 4.31
CA TYR A 122 -9.27 5.37 5.52
C TYR A 122 -10.06 4.46 6.47
N LEU A 123 -11.08 3.77 5.95
CA LEU A 123 -11.93 2.90 6.75
C LEU A 123 -11.15 1.75 7.38
N HIS A 124 -10.22 1.14 6.65
CA HIS A 124 -9.47 -0.02 7.14
C HIS A 124 -8.30 0.38 8.05
N THR A 125 -7.74 1.58 7.87
CA THR A 125 -6.66 2.10 8.71
C THR A 125 -7.19 2.68 10.02
N THR A 126 -8.39 3.27 10.01
CA THR A 126 -9.07 3.83 11.21
C THR A 126 -9.13 2.82 12.36
N ALA A 127 -9.51 1.57 12.10
CA ALA A 127 -9.61 0.54 13.12
C ALA A 127 -8.26 0.25 13.79
N GLU A 128 -7.19 0.17 12.99
CA GLU A 128 -5.82 -0.05 13.47
C GLU A 128 -5.30 1.17 14.25
N LEU A 129 -5.53 2.38 13.75
CA LEU A 129 -5.13 3.61 14.44
C LEU A 129 -5.81 3.76 15.80
N LYS A 130 -7.11 3.48 15.88
CA LYS A 130 -7.84 3.50 17.15
C LYS A 130 -7.29 2.47 18.13
N GLN A 131 -6.93 1.27 17.67
CA GLN A 131 -6.27 0.27 18.52
C GLN A 131 -4.91 0.73 19.02
N ILE A 132 -4.13 1.43 18.18
CA ILE A 132 -2.77 1.86 18.50
C ILE A 132 -2.75 3.08 19.42
N PHE A 133 -3.58 4.08 19.13
CA PHE A 133 -3.53 5.40 19.79
C PHE A 133 -4.73 5.69 20.68
N GLY A 134 -5.78 4.86 20.71
CA GLY A 134 -7.02 5.13 21.43
C GLY A 134 -6.85 5.39 22.93
N ALA A 135 -5.81 4.84 23.56
CA ALA A 135 -5.50 5.13 24.97
C ALA A 135 -5.14 6.62 25.22
N ILE A 136 -4.65 7.33 24.19
CA ILE A 136 -4.33 8.77 24.23
C ILE A 136 -5.60 9.62 24.03
N PHE A 137 -6.64 9.04 23.43
CA PHE A 137 -7.90 9.69 23.06
C PHE A 137 -9.10 8.90 23.62
N PRO A 138 -9.31 8.89 24.95
CA PRO A 138 -10.30 8.02 25.59
C PRO A 138 -11.75 8.33 25.21
N ASP A 139 -12.01 9.56 24.77
CA ASP A 139 -13.36 10.03 24.41
C ASP A 139 -13.62 9.97 22.88
N ASP A 140 -12.60 9.68 22.08
CA ASP A 140 -12.69 9.68 20.62
C ASP A 140 -13.29 8.37 20.08
N THR A 141 -14.16 8.51 19.09
CA THR A 141 -14.84 7.42 18.39
C THR A 141 -14.06 6.97 17.16
N GLU A 142 -14.55 5.95 16.44
CA GLU A 142 -13.98 5.61 15.12
C GLU A 142 -14.13 6.76 14.12
N SER A 143 -15.17 7.58 14.22
CA SER A 143 -15.35 8.75 13.33
C SER A 143 -14.23 9.78 13.53
N ASP A 144 -13.85 10.04 14.78
CA ASP A 144 -12.77 10.99 15.08
C ASP A 144 -11.43 10.49 14.54
N PHE A 145 -11.15 9.19 14.69
CA PHE A 145 -9.96 8.57 14.11
C PHE A 145 -9.96 8.57 12.58
N TYR A 146 -11.11 8.39 11.95
CA TYR A 146 -11.28 8.50 10.51
C TYR A 146 -10.97 9.91 10.01
N GLU A 147 -11.48 10.94 10.69
CA GLU A 147 -11.20 12.36 10.37
C GLU A 147 -9.71 12.70 10.52
N ILE A 148 -9.05 12.16 11.54
CA ILE A 148 -7.61 12.31 11.74
C ILE A 148 -6.82 11.60 10.63
N ASP A 149 -7.23 10.38 10.25
CA ASP A 149 -6.53 9.58 9.24
C ASP A 149 -6.55 10.23 7.86
N ILE A 150 -7.62 10.94 7.48
CA ILE A 150 -7.64 11.74 6.25
C ILE A 150 -6.41 12.67 6.17
N GLY A 151 -6.03 13.28 7.29
CA GLY A 151 -4.85 14.15 7.39
C GLY A 151 -3.53 13.39 7.23
N THR A 152 -3.33 12.30 7.98
CA THR A 152 -2.08 11.53 7.95
C THR A 152 -1.91 10.72 6.67
N ALA A 153 -3.00 10.26 6.05
CA ALA A 153 -3.00 9.66 4.72
C ALA A 153 -2.64 10.69 3.63
N GLY A 154 -3.10 11.93 3.76
CA GLY A 154 -2.65 13.04 2.91
C GLY A 154 -1.15 13.32 3.02
N MET A 155 -0.59 13.22 4.24
CA MET A 155 0.85 13.25 4.45
C MET A 155 1.53 12.07 3.77
N MET A 156 1.00 10.85 3.93
CA MET A 156 1.58 9.62 3.38
C MET A 156 1.74 9.73 1.87
N ARG A 157 0.64 10.07 1.18
CA ARG A 157 0.62 10.34 -0.26
C ARG A 157 1.68 11.35 -0.68
N SER A 158 1.78 12.46 0.06
CA SER A 158 2.70 13.57 -0.28
C SER A 158 4.17 13.16 -0.14
N TYR A 159 4.49 12.35 0.88
CA TYR A 159 5.84 11.83 1.09
C TYR A 159 6.21 10.76 0.06
N MET A 160 5.27 9.89 -0.33
CA MET A 160 5.46 8.91 -1.41
C MET A 160 5.67 9.58 -2.78
N ALA A 161 5.01 10.71 -3.04
CA ALA A 161 5.17 11.47 -4.28
C ALA A 161 6.55 12.14 -4.42
N ARG A 162 7.20 12.48 -3.31
CA ARG A 162 8.52 13.11 -3.31
C ARG A 162 9.60 12.04 -3.23
N LYS A 163 10.22 11.64 -4.34
CA LYS A 163 11.36 10.69 -4.36
C LYS A 163 12.50 11.14 -3.44
N CYS A 164 13.21 10.17 -2.89
CA CYS A 164 14.46 10.45 -2.19
C CYS A 164 15.51 11.03 -3.14
N ASP A 165 16.30 11.96 -2.62
CA ASP A 165 17.47 12.52 -3.29
C ASP A 165 18.52 12.93 -2.25
N ILE A 166 19.60 13.58 -2.71
CA ILE A 166 20.70 14.03 -1.84
C ILE A 166 20.25 15.01 -0.73
N HIS A 167 19.12 15.70 -0.90
CA HIS A 167 18.59 16.65 0.07
C HIS A 167 17.56 16.01 1.00
N PHE A 168 16.91 14.95 0.54
CA PHE A 168 15.88 14.23 1.29
C PHE A 168 16.08 12.69 1.23
N PRO A 169 17.16 12.19 1.86
CA PRO A 169 17.44 10.75 1.90
C PRO A 169 16.41 10.00 2.74
N LEU A 170 16.35 8.67 2.56
CA LEU A 170 15.33 7.81 3.16
C LEU A 170 15.24 7.97 4.68
N GLU A 171 16.38 7.96 5.37
CA GLU A 171 16.46 8.05 6.83
C GLU A 171 15.83 9.37 7.32
N ARG A 172 16.11 10.47 6.60
CA ARG A 172 15.54 11.78 6.90
C ARG A 172 14.06 11.85 6.55
N LYS A 173 13.63 11.19 5.46
CA LYS A 173 12.22 11.10 5.07
C LYS A 173 11.41 10.37 6.13
N LEU A 174 11.86 9.18 6.54
CA LEU A 174 11.22 8.37 7.57
C LEU A 174 11.12 9.12 8.89
N SER A 175 12.22 9.72 9.35
CA SER A 175 12.24 10.51 10.59
C SER A 175 11.25 11.67 10.53
N ARG A 176 11.22 12.45 9.43
CA ARG A 176 10.32 13.60 9.31
C ARG A 176 8.86 13.20 9.25
N PHE A 177 8.55 12.14 8.51
CA PHE A 177 7.19 11.61 8.45
C PHE A 177 6.71 11.16 9.82
N LEU A 178 7.48 10.26 10.46
CA LEU A 178 7.10 9.63 11.72
C LEU A 178 6.95 10.66 12.85
N THR A 179 7.86 11.64 12.96
CA THR A 179 7.70 12.73 13.93
C THR A 179 6.41 13.52 13.70
N ALA A 180 6.12 13.89 12.44
CA ALA A 180 4.93 14.66 12.13
C ALA A 180 3.65 13.86 12.42
N ALA A 181 3.59 12.60 11.98
CA ALA A 181 2.43 11.75 12.17
C ALA A 181 2.20 11.40 13.66
N MET A 182 3.23 11.03 14.40
CA MET A 182 3.11 10.75 15.85
C MET A 182 2.66 11.99 16.65
N ARG A 183 3.01 13.20 16.21
CA ARG A 183 2.50 14.44 16.82
C ARG A 183 1.01 14.67 16.56
N VAL A 184 0.49 14.28 15.39
CA VAL A 184 -0.96 14.30 15.13
C VAL A 184 -1.68 13.42 16.15
N TYR A 185 -1.14 12.23 16.45
CA TYR A 185 -1.68 11.32 17.48
C TYR A 185 -1.19 11.61 18.90
N ARG A 186 -0.58 12.78 19.16
CA ARG A 186 -0.15 13.25 20.48
C ARG A 186 0.75 12.26 21.26
N VAL A 187 1.55 11.47 20.56
CA VAL A 187 2.55 10.60 21.19
C VAL A 187 3.57 11.48 21.92
N PRO A 188 3.91 11.21 23.20
CA PRO A 188 4.87 12.03 23.94
C PRO A 188 6.24 12.09 23.25
N GLU A 189 6.90 13.25 23.24
CA GLU A 189 8.19 13.44 22.55
C GLU A 189 9.27 12.43 22.99
N ALA A 190 9.33 12.12 24.29
CA ALA A 190 10.26 11.11 24.81
C ALA A 190 10.01 9.70 24.26
N GLU A 191 8.77 9.37 23.89
CA GLU A 191 8.44 8.10 23.25
C GLU A 191 8.71 8.14 21.74
N GLN A 192 8.43 9.28 21.09
CA GLN A 192 8.79 9.50 19.69
C GLN A 192 10.30 9.29 19.45
N GLU A 193 11.16 9.80 20.35
CA GLU A 193 12.61 9.64 20.26
C GLU A 193 13.03 8.16 20.30
N LYS A 194 12.43 7.35 21.17
CA LYS A 194 12.71 5.91 21.26
C LYS A 194 12.24 5.16 20.02
N VAL A 195 11.05 5.47 19.53
CA VAL A 195 10.50 4.87 18.31
C VAL A 195 11.40 5.20 17.10
N LEU A 196 11.83 6.44 16.97
CA LEU A 196 12.74 6.85 15.90
C LEU A 196 14.10 6.17 15.99
N ALA A 197 14.67 6.06 17.19
CA ALA A 197 15.92 5.33 17.42
C ALA A 197 15.78 3.84 17.07
N PHE A 198 14.65 3.23 17.41
CA PHE A 198 14.34 1.86 17.02
C PHE A 198 14.29 1.70 15.50
N ILE A 199 13.55 2.55 14.79
CA ILE A 199 13.50 2.51 13.31
C ILE A 199 14.89 2.69 12.69
N GLN A 200 15.74 3.57 13.24
CA GLN A 200 17.11 3.75 12.77
C GLN A 200 18.02 2.53 13.03
N SER A 201 17.69 1.69 14.01
CA SER A 201 18.44 0.46 14.29
C SER A 201 18.10 -0.69 13.33
N LEU A 202 16.97 -0.60 12.60
CA LEU A 202 16.53 -1.61 11.65
C LEU A 202 17.21 -1.41 10.28
N ASP A 203 17.53 -2.51 9.61
CA ASP A 203 17.78 -2.49 8.17
C ASP A 203 16.45 -2.42 7.40
N ILE A 204 15.86 -1.23 7.38
CA ILE A 204 14.54 -1.03 6.79
C ILE A 204 14.51 -1.33 5.29
N LYS A 205 15.64 -1.17 4.59
CA LYS A 205 15.75 -1.50 3.16
C LYS A 205 15.67 -3.00 2.96
N ALA A 206 16.45 -3.78 3.71
CA ALA A 206 16.40 -5.24 3.62
C ALA A 206 15.01 -5.79 3.99
N ILE A 207 14.41 -5.26 5.07
CA ILE A 207 13.05 -5.65 5.49
C ILE A 207 12.03 -5.32 4.39
N ALA A 208 12.05 -4.10 3.86
CA ALA A 208 11.12 -3.69 2.80
C ALA A 208 11.32 -4.50 1.51
N THR A 209 12.57 -4.84 1.15
CA THR A 209 12.86 -5.73 0.02
C THR A 209 12.25 -7.12 0.23
N GLU A 210 12.38 -7.71 1.42
CA GLU A 210 11.75 -9.00 1.73
C GLU A 210 10.22 -8.93 1.66
N VAL A 211 9.64 -7.87 2.21
CA VAL A 211 8.18 -7.62 2.14
C VAL A 211 7.72 -7.45 0.69
N MET A 212 8.47 -6.73 -0.13
CA MET A 212 8.18 -6.54 -1.55
C MET A 212 8.15 -7.88 -2.29
N TYR A 213 9.15 -8.74 -2.10
CA TYR A 213 9.18 -10.05 -2.75
C TYR A 213 8.07 -10.98 -2.27
N LYS A 214 7.74 -10.98 -0.96
CA LYS A 214 6.58 -11.72 -0.45
C LYS A 214 5.28 -11.22 -1.04
N LEU A 215 5.13 -9.90 -1.18
CA LEU A 215 3.98 -9.29 -1.83
C LEU A 215 3.86 -9.74 -3.29
N PHE A 216 4.93 -9.65 -4.07
CA PHE A 216 4.94 -10.08 -5.47
C PHE A 216 4.62 -11.57 -5.62
N ALA A 217 5.26 -12.43 -4.82
CA ALA A 217 4.96 -13.86 -4.83
C ALA A 217 3.49 -14.16 -4.49
N MET A 218 2.92 -13.44 -3.51
CA MET A 218 1.50 -13.56 -3.18
C MET A 218 0.59 -13.13 -4.33
N LEU A 219 0.91 -12.00 -5.00
CA LEU A 219 0.13 -11.50 -6.13
C LEU A 219 0.21 -12.44 -7.34
N GLU A 220 1.40 -12.96 -7.66
CA GLU A 220 1.60 -13.97 -8.69
C GLU A 220 0.75 -15.22 -8.44
N MET A 221 0.71 -15.70 -7.19
CA MET A 221 -0.11 -16.85 -6.81
C MET A 221 -1.60 -16.55 -6.86
N LYS A 222 -2.03 -15.39 -6.34
CA LYS A 222 -3.45 -15.02 -6.28
C LYS A 222 -4.05 -14.79 -7.67
N TYR A 223 -3.29 -14.13 -8.54
CA TYR A 223 -3.76 -13.72 -9.86
C TYR A 223 -3.22 -14.58 -10.99
N ASP A 224 -2.39 -15.60 -10.72
CA ASP A 224 -1.96 -16.60 -11.70
C ASP A 224 -1.12 -16.02 -12.86
N PHE A 225 -0.08 -15.25 -12.51
CA PHE A 225 0.90 -14.71 -13.47
C PHE A 225 2.35 -14.85 -12.95
N LYS A 226 3.32 -14.49 -13.80
CA LYS A 226 4.72 -14.33 -13.42
C LYS A 226 5.25 -12.97 -13.85
N LEU A 227 5.99 -12.30 -12.97
CA LEU A 227 6.70 -11.06 -13.29
C LEU A 227 7.93 -11.38 -14.13
N SER A 228 8.23 -10.49 -15.08
CA SER A 228 9.53 -10.44 -15.72
C SER A 228 10.64 -10.04 -14.71
N LYS A 229 11.88 -10.48 -14.96
CA LYS A 229 13.04 -10.20 -14.09
C LYS A 229 13.28 -8.70 -13.87
N ASP A 230 12.92 -7.87 -14.86
CA ASP A 230 13.04 -6.42 -14.78
C ASP A 230 11.95 -5.81 -13.87
N GLY A 231 10.73 -6.37 -13.85
CA GLY A 231 9.64 -5.95 -12.96
C GLY A 231 9.92 -6.19 -11.47
N GLU A 232 10.85 -7.08 -11.13
CA GLU A 232 11.30 -7.33 -9.76
C GLU A 232 12.45 -6.39 -9.31
N THR A 233 13.17 -5.74 -10.24
CA THR A 233 14.50 -5.14 -9.97
C THR A 233 14.73 -3.71 -10.45
N GLU A 234 13.73 -3.01 -11.00
CA GLU A 234 13.89 -1.62 -11.52
C GLU A 234 14.26 -0.52 -10.49
N GLY A 235 14.74 -0.87 -9.28
CA GLY A 235 15.21 0.05 -8.23
C GLY A 235 16.73 0.27 -8.12
N THR A 236 17.56 -0.17 -9.08
CA THR A 236 19.05 -0.01 -9.00
C THR A 236 19.71 0.78 -10.12
N ARG A 237 19.05 1.80 -10.66
CA ARG A 237 19.72 2.82 -11.51
C ARG A 237 19.58 4.22 -10.97
#